data_AF-A0A1A2KND8-F1
#
_entry.id   AF-A0A1A2KND8-F1
#
_cell.length_a   1.000
_cell.length_b   1.000
_cell.length_c   1.000
_cell.angle_alpha   90.00
_cell.angle_beta   90.00
_cell.angle_gamma   90.00
#
_symmetry.space_group_name_H-M   'P 1'
#
loop_
_entity.id
_entity.type
_entity.pdbx_description
1 polymer ?
#
loop_
_entity_poly.entity_id
_entity_poly.type
_entity_poly.pdbx_seq_one_letter_code
_entity_poly.pdbx_strand_id
1 'polypeptide(L)'
;MFTEHVQSRAEQRDATQRKVLVAAEKLFRKQGFESTTVRQIAADAGVSSGTVMSVGDKDGLLVAVFDDRIAAVHANRKGLARKPSHANAPRAIAKLFDPFLAYFAEDPALSRRYASIIVRGGHTSSIFGDLAEILVGEIESALLQVGLGEPGAARSARTIYFAYLGIVLSGSNQALENRSVPDQLRDVIECVLAPTRQGE
;
A
#
# COMPACT_ATOMS: atom_id res chain seq x y z
N MET A 1 -25.90 11.75 -39.77
CA MET A 1 -25.99 11.35 -38.35
C MET A 1 -24.58 10.99 -37.91
N PHE A 2 -23.81 11.97 -37.40
CA PHE A 2 -22.42 11.80 -36.97
C PHE A 2 -22.41 11.93 -35.45
N THR A 3 -22.39 10.80 -34.74
CA THR A 3 -22.15 10.77 -33.30
C THR A 3 -20.63 10.68 -33.09
N GLU A 4 -19.97 11.83 -33.05
CA GLU A 4 -18.60 11.94 -32.60
C GLU A 4 -18.62 12.01 -31.08
N HIS A 5 -18.21 10.92 -30.41
CA HIS A 5 -18.03 10.89 -28.96
C HIS A 5 -16.79 11.73 -28.61
N VAL A 6 -17.00 13.02 -28.36
CA VAL A 6 -16.00 13.89 -27.73
C VAL A 6 -15.82 13.40 -26.30
N GLN A 7 -14.81 12.54 -26.08
CA GLN A 7 -14.37 12.19 -24.73
C GLN A 7 -14.17 13.47 -23.92
N SER A 8 -14.70 13.50 -22.71
CA SER A 8 -14.60 14.68 -21.83
C SER A 8 -13.14 15.04 -21.58
N ARG A 9 -12.84 16.33 -21.39
CA ARG A 9 -11.48 16.78 -21.02
C ARG A 9 -10.96 16.09 -19.75
N ALA A 10 -11.85 15.68 -18.85
CA ALA A 10 -11.51 14.88 -17.68
C ALA A 10 -11.05 13.46 -18.09
N GLU A 11 -11.83 12.77 -18.93
CA GLU A 11 -11.49 11.42 -19.43
C GLU A 11 -10.17 11.39 -20.19
N GLN A 12 -9.89 12.44 -20.98
CA GLN A 12 -8.62 12.56 -21.70
C GLN A 12 -7.43 12.77 -20.74
N ARG A 13 -7.63 13.51 -19.65
CA ARG A 13 -6.61 13.69 -18.61
C ARG A 13 -6.34 12.37 -17.88
N ASP A 14 -7.38 11.66 -17.47
CA ASP A 14 -7.26 10.38 -16.78
C ASP A 14 -6.58 9.33 -17.66
N ALA A 15 -6.95 9.26 -18.95
CA ALA A 15 -6.31 8.37 -19.92
C ALA A 15 -4.82 8.70 -20.11
N THR A 16 -4.47 9.99 -20.11
CA THR A 16 -3.07 10.44 -20.22
C THR A 16 -2.28 10.09 -18.97
N GLN A 17 -2.82 10.39 -17.79
CA GLN A 17 -2.21 10.03 -16.51
C GLN A 17 -1.96 8.52 -16.45
N ARG A 18 -2.94 7.71 -16.81
CA ARG A 18 -2.79 6.25 -16.83
C ARG A 18 -1.68 5.77 -17.76
N LYS A 19 -1.56 6.33 -18.97
CA LYS A 19 -0.46 5.99 -19.89
C LYS A 19 0.91 6.32 -19.28
N VAL A 20 1.03 7.49 -18.65
CA VAL A 20 2.27 7.92 -17.99
C VAL A 20 2.63 7.00 -16.83
N LEU A 21 1.68 6.63 -15.97
CA LEU A 21 1.93 5.75 -14.82
C LEU A 21 2.30 4.32 -15.25
N VAL A 22 1.65 3.77 -16.28
CA VAL A 22 2.02 2.45 -16.83
C VAL A 22 3.44 2.45 -17.41
N ALA A 23 3.82 3.50 -18.16
CA ALA A 23 5.17 3.65 -18.69
C ALA A 23 6.22 3.82 -17.57
N ALA A 24 5.89 4.63 -16.55
CA ALA A 24 6.74 4.84 -15.39
C ALA A 24 6.98 3.53 -14.61
N GLU A 25 5.92 2.79 -14.25
CA GLU A 25 6.02 1.50 -13.57
C GLU A 25 6.91 0.53 -14.34
N LYS A 26 6.63 0.35 -15.64
CA LYS A 26 7.38 -0.54 -16.52
C LYS A 26 8.87 -0.20 -16.52
N LEU A 27 9.24 1.08 -16.66
CA LEU A 27 10.63 1.50 -16.70
C LEU A 27 11.30 1.39 -15.32
N PHE A 28 10.62 1.82 -14.24
CA PHE A 28 11.14 1.69 -12.89
C PHE A 28 11.47 0.25 -12.53
N ARG A 29 10.62 -0.71 -12.88
CA ARG A 29 10.86 -2.14 -12.64
C ARG A 29 11.91 -2.74 -13.57
N LYS A 30 11.93 -2.32 -14.85
CA LYS A 30 12.83 -2.93 -15.85
C LYS A 30 14.29 -2.52 -15.68
N GLN A 31 14.56 -1.27 -15.37
CA GLN A 31 15.91 -0.70 -15.34
C GLN A 31 16.23 0.06 -14.06
N GLY A 32 15.33 0.04 -13.07
CA GLY A 32 15.50 0.71 -11.79
C GLY A 32 15.02 2.16 -11.81
N PHE A 33 14.71 2.66 -10.62
CA PHE A 33 14.27 4.04 -10.43
C PHE A 33 15.35 5.03 -10.87
N GLU A 34 16.58 4.91 -10.38
CA GLU A 34 17.65 5.91 -10.62
C GLU A 34 17.98 6.09 -12.11
N SER A 35 18.07 4.99 -12.86
CA SER A 35 18.39 5.01 -14.30
C SER A 35 17.23 5.47 -15.19
N THR A 36 16.03 5.64 -14.64
CA THR A 36 14.84 6.09 -15.40
C THR A 36 14.70 7.60 -15.38
N THR A 37 14.45 8.20 -16.54
CA THR A 37 14.27 9.65 -16.70
C THR A 37 12.86 10.01 -17.16
N VAL A 38 12.39 11.21 -16.84
CA VAL A 38 11.11 11.75 -17.32
C VAL A 38 11.01 11.73 -18.85
N ARG A 39 12.13 11.91 -19.56
CA ARG A 39 12.17 11.85 -21.03
C ARG A 39 11.93 10.43 -21.55
N GLN A 40 12.51 9.41 -20.91
CA GLN A 40 12.25 8.01 -21.28
C GLN A 40 10.80 7.62 -21.01
N ILE A 41 10.23 8.05 -19.88
CA ILE A 41 8.81 7.84 -19.56
C ILE A 41 7.92 8.48 -20.62
N ALA A 42 8.21 9.74 -20.99
CA ALA A 42 7.46 10.45 -22.03
C ALA A 42 7.50 9.73 -23.38
N ALA A 43 8.68 9.25 -23.78
CA ALA A 43 8.86 8.48 -25.01
C ALA A 43 8.09 7.16 -25.00
N ASP A 44 8.13 6.39 -23.91
CA ASP A 44 7.41 5.11 -23.79
C ASP A 44 5.88 5.32 -23.71
N ALA A 45 5.43 6.39 -23.06
CA ALA A 45 4.01 6.75 -22.97
C ALA A 45 3.44 7.42 -24.23
N GLY A 46 4.30 7.82 -25.19
CA GLY A 46 3.90 8.54 -26.40
C GLY A 46 3.38 9.96 -26.12
N VAL A 47 3.93 10.66 -25.13
CA VAL A 47 3.54 12.03 -24.74
C VAL A 47 4.76 12.95 -24.64
N SER A 48 4.54 14.26 -24.42
CA SER A 48 5.64 15.20 -24.18
C SER A 48 6.18 15.09 -22.76
N SER A 49 7.44 15.48 -22.51
CA SER A 49 7.96 15.57 -21.13
C SER A 49 7.18 16.59 -20.28
N GLY A 50 6.67 17.67 -20.88
CA GLY A 50 5.81 18.63 -20.17
C GLY A 50 4.49 17.99 -19.72
N THR A 51 3.93 17.09 -20.53
CA THR A 51 2.75 16.29 -20.16
C THR A 51 3.06 15.37 -18.97
N VAL A 52 4.21 14.69 -18.97
CA VAL A 52 4.62 13.87 -17.81
C VAL A 52 4.76 14.73 -16.55
N MET A 53 5.44 15.88 -16.64
CA MET A 53 5.60 16.80 -15.52
C MET A 53 4.26 17.37 -15.01
N SER A 54 3.23 17.45 -15.86
CA SER A 54 1.88 17.85 -15.45
C SER A 54 1.14 16.75 -14.67
N VAL A 55 1.54 15.49 -14.84
CA VAL A 55 1.07 14.35 -14.03
C VAL A 55 1.81 14.31 -12.70
N GLY A 56 3.13 14.50 -12.72
CA GLY A 56 3.96 14.56 -11.52
C GLY A 56 5.45 14.58 -11.85
N ASP A 57 6.26 14.97 -10.86
CA ASP A 57 7.69 14.73 -10.92
C ASP A 57 8.01 13.23 -10.72
N LYS A 58 9.27 12.84 -10.91
CA LYS A 58 9.66 11.43 -10.91
C LYS A 58 9.35 10.72 -9.57
N ASP A 59 9.53 11.41 -8.45
CA ASP A 59 9.22 10.86 -7.12
C ASP A 59 7.70 10.72 -6.94
N GLY A 60 6.91 11.72 -7.35
CA GLY A 60 5.45 11.68 -7.35
C GLY A 60 4.86 10.61 -8.28
N LEU A 61 5.47 10.35 -9.43
CA LEU A 61 5.10 9.24 -10.31
C LEU A 61 5.32 7.90 -9.62
N LEU A 62 6.41 7.73 -8.85
CA LEU A 62 6.63 6.49 -8.11
C LEU A 62 5.56 6.29 -7.03
N VAL A 63 5.21 7.35 -6.30
CA VAL A 63 4.16 7.30 -5.29
C VAL A 63 2.82 6.92 -5.93
N ALA A 64 2.46 7.56 -7.05
CA ALA A 64 1.23 7.26 -7.76
C ALA A 64 1.18 5.82 -8.31
N VAL A 65 2.31 5.28 -8.79
CA VAL A 65 2.41 3.87 -9.21
C VAL A 65 2.12 2.92 -8.03
N PHE A 66 2.68 3.20 -6.85
CA PHE A 66 2.39 2.41 -5.65
C PHE A 66 0.93 2.54 -5.23
N ASP A 67 0.38 3.75 -5.21
CA ASP A 67 -1.02 4.01 -4.85
C ASP A 67 -2.00 3.27 -5.78
N ASP A 68 -1.81 3.36 -7.10
CA ASP A 68 -2.64 2.64 -8.08
C ASP A 68 -2.62 1.13 -7.85
N ARG A 69 -1.43 0.59 -7.55
CA ARG A 69 -1.26 -0.84 -7.37
C ARG A 69 -1.80 -1.34 -6.04
N ILE A 70 -1.63 -0.57 -4.97
CA ILE A 70 -2.22 -0.85 -3.65
C ILE A 70 -3.75 -0.77 -3.75
N ALA A 71 -4.29 0.22 -4.44
CA ALA A 71 -5.73 0.32 -4.72
C ALA A 71 -6.24 -0.90 -5.49
N ALA A 72 -5.50 -1.36 -6.51
CA ALA A 72 -5.85 -2.58 -7.25
C ALA A 72 -5.79 -3.83 -6.35
N VAL A 73 -4.87 -3.90 -5.40
CA VAL A 73 -4.82 -5.00 -4.41
C VAL A 73 -6.04 -4.97 -3.49
N HIS A 74 -6.44 -3.79 -2.99
CA HIS A 74 -7.68 -3.62 -2.23
C HIS A 74 -8.91 -4.05 -3.02
N ALA A 75 -9.03 -3.66 -4.29
CA ALA A 75 -10.18 -3.99 -5.13
C ALA A 75 -10.32 -5.50 -5.42
N ASN A 76 -9.20 -6.22 -5.49
CA ASN A 76 -9.19 -7.64 -5.86
C ASN A 76 -9.13 -8.61 -4.66
N ARG A 77 -8.86 -8.12 -3.44
CA ARG A 77 -8.78 -8.99 -2.28
C ARG A 77 -10.18 -9.48 -1.90
N LYS A 78 -10.29 -10.78 -1.65
CA LYS A 78 -11.40 -11.33 -0.86
C LYS A 78 -10.97 -11.11 0.58
N GLY A 79 -11.67 -10.24 1.33
CA GLY A 79 -11.39 -10.01 2.76
C GLY A 79 -11.50 -11.30 3.60
N LEU A 80 -11.80 -11.20 4.89
CA LEU A 80 -11.96 -12.41 5.71
C LEU A 80 -13.17 -13.25 5.24
N ALA A 81 -12.89 -14.39 4.60
CA ALA A 81 -13.94 -15.29 4.08
C ALA A 81 -14.78 -15.98 5.18
N ARG A 82 -14.25 -16.06 6.40
CA ARG A 82 -14.93 -16.67 7.56
C ARG A 82 -14.63 -15.87 8.81
N LYS A 83 -15.62 -15.75 9.70
CA LYS A 83 -15.46 -15.20 11.05
C LYS A 83 -14.27 -15.86 11.77
N PRO A 84 -13.27 -15.09 12.21
CA PRO A 84 -12.17 -15.63 13.00
C PRO A 84 -12.68 -16.03 14.40
N SER A 85 -12.10 -17.09 14.93
CA SER A 85 -12.16 -17.45 16.35
C SER A 85 -10.95 -16.84 17.06
N HIS A 86 -11.00 -16.62 18.38
CA HIS A 86 -9.83 -16.14 19.14
C HIS A 86 -8.52 -16.88 18.79
N ALA A 87 -8.56 -18.22 18.74
CA ALA A 87 -7.38 -19.04 18.50
C ALA A 87 -6.74 -18.85 17.10
N ASN A 88 -7.50 -18.38 16.10
CA ASN A 88 -6.99 -18.18 14.74
C ASN A 88 -6.94 -16.71 14.32
N ALA A 89 -7.38 -15.79 15.19
CA ALA A 89 -7.48 -14.37 14.90
C ALA A 89 -6.14 -13.76 14.49
N PRO A 90 -5.00 -14.03 15.16
CA PRO A 90 -3.72 -13.47 14.73
C PRO A 90 -3.35 -13.87 13.31
N ARG A 91 -3.50 -15.16 12.98
CA ARG A 91 -3.23 -15.67 11.64
C ARG A 91 -4.22 -15.12 10.60
N ALA A 92 -5.50 -15.03 10.94
CA ALA A 92 -6.53 -14.54 10.03
C ALA A 92 -6.33 -13.05 9.71
N ILE A 93 -6.04 -12.23 10.72
CA ILE A 93 -5.78 -10.80 10.57
C ILE A 93 -4.47 -10.59 9.79
N ALA A 94 -3.40 -11.32 10.12
CA ALA A 94 -2.13 -11.22 9.38
C ALA A 94 -2.31 -11.49 7.88
N LYS A 95 -3.16 -12.46 7.51
CA LYS A 95 -3.47 -12.77 6.10
C LYS A 95 -4.10 -11.63 5.31
N LEU A 96 -4.72 -10.64 5.96
CA LEU A 96 -5.23 -9.44 5.28
C LEU A 96 -4.10 -8.63 4.63
N PHE A 97 -2.88 -8.77 5.15
CA PHE A 97 -1.70 -8.05 4.68
C PHE A 97 -0.92 -8.81 3.59
N ASP A 98 -1.10 -10.13 3.45
CA ASP A 98 -0.33 -10.97 2.52
C ASP A 98 -0.23 -10.38 1.10
N PRO A 99 -1.32 -9.88 0.47
CA PRO A 99 -1.23 -9.31 -0.88
C PRO A 99 -0.35 -8.06 -0.96
N PHE A 100 -0.34 -7.24 0.10
CA PHE A 100 0.48 -6.03 0.16
C PHE A 100 1.94 -6.36 0.47
N LEU A 101 2.16 -7.27 1.41
CA LEU A 101 3.49 -7.76 1.75
C LEU A 101 4.17 -8.40 0.53
N ALA A 102 3.44 -9.20 -0.24
CA ALA A 102 3.92 -9.76 -1.50
C ALA A 102 4.28 -8.67 -2.52
N TYR A 103 3.47 -7.61 -2.62
CA TYR A 103 3.74 -6.48 -3.50
C TYR A 103 5.03 -5.74 -3.13
N PHE A 104 5.21 -5.38 -1.86
CA PHE A 104 6.42 -4.69 -1.40
C PHE A 104 7.68 -5.57 -1.49
N ALA A 105 7.52 -6.90 -1.39
CA ALA A 105 8.61 -7.86 -1.53
C ALA A 105 9.04 -8.11 -2.99
N GLU A 106 8.21 -7.75 -3.98
CA GLU A 106 8.47 -8.01 -5.41
C GLU A 106 9.73 -7.29 -5.92
N ASP A 107 9.92 -6.03 -5.52
CA ASP A 107 11.12 -5.25 -5.79
C ASP A 107 11.55 -4.47 -4.54
N PRO A 108 12.42 -5.05 -3.67
CA PRO A 108 12.85 -4.40 -2.45
C PRO A 108 13.61 -3.09 -2.68
N ALA A 109 14.29 -2.92 -3.81
CA ALA A 109 15.03 -1.69 -4.11
C ALA A 109 14.06 -0.55 -4.43
N LEU A 110 13.05 -0.82 -5.25
CA LEU A 110 12.01 0.13 -5.57
C LEU A 110 11.13 0.47 -4.35
N SER A 111 10.77 -0.53 -3.55
CA SER A 111 10.06 -0.35 -2.28
C SER A 111 10.82 0.53 -1.29
N ARG A 112 12.14 0.35 -1.14
CA ARG A 112 12.97 1.23 -0.31
C ARG A 112 12.97 2.67 -0.83
N ARG A 113 12.99 2.86 -2.16
CA ARG A 113 12.92 4.19 -2.75
C ARG A 113 11.58 4.85 -2.44
N TYR A 114 10.47 4.15 -2.67
CA TYR A 114 9.14 4.60 -2.29
C TYR A 114 9.08 4.99 -0.81
N ALA A 115 9.53 4.12 0.10
CA ALA A 115 9.56 4.40 1.54
C ALA A 115 10.37 5.67 1.87
N SER A 116 11.52 5.87 1.22
CA SER A 116 12.33 7.08 1.44
C SER A 116 11.64 8.37 1.00
N ILE A 117 10.84 8.34 -0.06
CA ILE A 117 10.08 9.49 -0.56
C ILE A 117 8.96 9.85 0.42
N ILE A 118 8.24 8.83 0.89
CA ILE A 118 7.17 8.97 1.87
C ILE A 118 7.69 9.54 3.19
N VAL A 119 8.78 9.00 3.73
CA VAL A 119 9.33 9.44 5.02
C VAL A 119 9.84 10.88 4.98
N ARG A 120 10.30 11.35 3.80
CA ARG A 120 10.69 12.76 3.60
C ARG A 120 9.49 13.72 3.66
N GLY A 121 8.26 13.23 3.51
CA GLY A 121 7.04 14.02 3.58
C GLY A 121 6.81 14.95 2.38
N GLY A 122 7.53 14.77 1.28
CA GLY A 122 7.39 15.59 0.07
C GLY A 122 6.18 15.24 -0.80
N HIS A 123 5.58 14.07 -0.57
CA HIS A 123 4.44 13.58 -1.34
C HIS A 123 3.43 12.89 -0.41
N THR A 124 2.15 13.07 -0.71
CA THR A 124 1.05 12.36 -0.04
C THR A 124 0.84 11.02 -0.73
N SER A 125 0.55 9.97 0.05
CA SER A 125 0.19 8.65 -0.47
C SER A 125 -1.08 8.14 0.18
N SER A 126 -1.87 7.43 -0.62
CA SER A 126 -3.12 6.80 -0.20
C SER A 126 -2.96 5.81 0.97
N ILE A 127 -1.74 5.32 1.22
CA ILE A 127 -1.40 4.47 2.38
C ILE A 127 -1.52 5.20 3.73
N PHE A 128 -1.76 6.51 3.76
CA PHE A 128 -2.09 7.24 5.00
C PHE A 128 -3.48 7.86 4.97
N GLY A 129 -4.28 7.58 3.93
CA GLY A 129 -5.64 8.10 3.75
C GLY A 129 -6.64 6.99 3.55
N ASP A 130 -7.49 7.11 2.52
CA ASP A 130 -8.64 6.24 2.27
C ASP A 130 -8.30 4.74 2.27
N LEU A 131 -7.16 4.33 1.68
CA LEU A 131 -6.76 2.92 1.67
C LEU A 131 -6.39 2.39 3.06
N ALA A 132 -5.78 3.26 3.90
CA ALA A 132 -5.53 2.95 5.29
C ALA A 132 -6.84 2.74 6.05
N GLU A 133 -7.82 3.62 5.86
CA GLU A 133 -9.14 3.51 6.51
C GLU A 133 -9.85 2.20 6.17
N ILE A 134 -9.80 1.79 4.89
CA ILE A 134 -10.40 0.53 4.44
C ILE A 134 -9.75 -0.68 5.16
N LEU A 135 -8.41 -0.74 5.22
CA LEU A 135 -7.73 -1.86 5.88
C LEU A 135 -7.90 -1.82 7.41
N VAL A 136 -7.84 -0.64 8.03
CA VAL A 136 -8.08 -0.47 9.47
C VAL A 136 -9.50 -0.92 9.84
N GLY A 137 -10.52 -0.53 9.07
CA GLY A 137 -11.90 -0.94 9.32
C GLY A 137 -12.12 -2.46 9.21
N GLU A 138 -11.42 -3.13 8.27
CA GLU A 138 -11.45 -4.60 8.18
C GLU A 138 -10.80 -5.27 9.40
N ILE A 139 -9.66 -4.75 9.87
CA ILE A 139 -8.97 -5.27 11.05
C ILE A 139 -9.85 -5.05 12.29
N GLU A 140 -10.41 -3.86 12.45
CA GLU A 140 -11.32 -3.54 13.54
C GLU A 140 -12.52 -4.48 13.57
N SER A 141 -13.15 -4.71 12.42
CA SER A 141 -14.25 -5.67 12.27
C SER A 141 -13.82 -7.08 12.70
N ALA A 142 -12.62 -7.53 12.32
CA ALA A 142 -12.09 -8.82 12.72
C ALA A 142 -11.85 -8.92 14.25
N LEU A 143 -11.39 -7.84 14.87
CA LEU A 143 -11.16 -7.75 16.32
C LEU A 143 -12.47 -7.76 17.11
N LEU A 144 -13.49 -7.02 16.66
CA LEU A 144 -14.84 -7.03 17.24
C LEU A 144 -15.46 -8.44 17.19
N GLN A 145 -15.24 -9.17 16.08
CA GLN A 145 -15.74 -10.54 15.89
C GLN A 145 -15.17 -11.54 16.90
N VAL A 146 -13.97 -11.26 17.43
CA VAL A 146 -13.32 -12.04 18.49
C VAL A 146 -13.47 -11.37 19.86
N GLY A 147 -14.53 -10.58 20.07
CA GLY A 147 -14.91 -10.13 21.41
C GLY A 147 -14.08 -8.98 21.99
N LEU A 148 -13.19 -8.36 21.20
CA LEU A 148 -12.57 -7.10 21.62
C LEU A 148 -13.65 -6.01 21.61
N GLY A 149 -13.93 -5.39 22.75
CA GLY A 149 -14.91 -4.29 22.83
C GLY A 149 -14.42 -2.98 22.22
N GLU A 150 -15.34 -2.08 21.93
CA GLU A 150 -15.02 -0.68 21.66
C GLU A 150 -14.67 0.06 22.96
N PRO A 151 -13.75 1.05 22.95
CA PRO A 151 -12.93 1.54 21.82
C PRO A 151 -11.61 0.76 21.62
N GLY A 152 -11.46 -0.41 22.25
CA GLY A 152 -10.26 -1.24 22.20
C GLY A 152 -9.96 -1.79 20.80
N ALA A 153 -10.98 -2.23 20.07
CA ALA A 153 -10.86 -2.74 18.70
C ALA A 153 -10.29 -1.67 17.74
N ALA A 154 -10.87 -0.47 17.72
CA ALA A 154 -10.40 0.66 16.89
C ALA A 154 -8.93 1.01 17.15
N ARG A 155 -8.52 1.11 18.42
CA ARG A 155 -7.13 1.42 18.77
C ARG A 155 -6.19 0.32 18.33
N SER A 156 -6.56 -0.93 18.61
CA SER A 156 -5.78 -2.12 18.25
C SER A 156 -5.59 -2.24 16.74
N ALA A 157 -6.65 -1.97 15.96
CA ALA A 157 -6.57 -1.96 14.49
C ALA A 157 -5.58 -0.93 13.97
N ARG A 158 -5.62 0.31 14.49
CA ARG A 158 -4.64 1.36 14.16
C ARG A 158 -3.22 0.98 14.58
N THR A 159 -3.05 0.39 15.76
CA THR A 159 -1.74 -0.10 16.24
C THR A 159 -1.16 -1.15 15.30
N ILE A 160 -1.96 -2.15 14.91
CA ILE A 160 -1.54 -3.18 13.96
C ILE A 160 -1.16 -2.55 12.61
N TYR A 161 -1.95 -1.59 12.13
CA TYR A 161 -1.68 -0.89 10.87
C TYR A 161 -0.37 -0.10 10.89
N PHE A 162 -0.11 0.67 11.95
CA PHE A 162 1.14 1.41 12.10
C PHE A 162 2.35 0.49 12.26
N ALA A 163 2.20 -0.64 12.95
CA ALA A 163 3.26 -1.64 13.03
C ALA A 163 3.56 -2.24 11.65
N TYR A 164 2.53 -2.58 10.86
CA TYR A 164 2.69 -3.01 9.47
C TYR A 164 3.47 -1.97 8.64
N LEU A 165 3.09 -0.69 8.72
CA LEU A 165 3.82 0.37 8.02
C LEU A 165 5.26 0.50 8.52
N GLY A 166 5.50 0.40 9.82
CA GLY A 166 6.85 0.38 10.40
C GLY A 166 7.70 -0.76 9.82
N ILE A 167 7.14 -1.96 9.73
CA ILE A 167 7.83 -3.13 9.18
C ILE A 167 8.12 -2.95 7.67
N VAL A 168 7.17 -2.44 6.88
CA VAL A 168 7.37 -2.24 5.44
C VAL A 168 8.32 -1.07 5.14
N LEU A 169 8.18 0.06 5.84
CA LEU A 169 8.93 1.29 5.58
C LEU A 169 10.35 1.27 6.14
N SER A 170 10.61 0.51 7.23
CA SER A 170 11.98 0.29 7.70
C SER A 170 12.81 -0.53 6.71
N GLY A 171 12.15 -1.15 5.72
CA GLY A 171 12.78 -2.01 4.73
C GLY A 171 13.38 -3.26 5.38
N SER A 172 14.04 -4.10 4.59
CA SER A 172 14.76 -5.29 5.06
C SER A 172 15.98 -4.97 5.95
N ASN A 173 16.01 -3.82 6.63
CA ASN A 173 16.99 -3.45 7.63
C ASN A 173 16.72 -4.32 8.88
N GLN A 174 16.98 -5.63 8.74
CA GLN A 174 16.80 -6.71 9.71
C GLN A 174 17.78 -6.59 10.89
N ALA A 175 18.08 -5.37 11.34
CA ALA A 175 19.02 -5.13 12.43
C ALA A 175 18.46 -5.60 13.79
N LEU A 176 17.14 -5.78 13.91
CA LEU A 176 16.50 -6.10 15.19
C LEU A 176 16.02 -7.56 15.30
N GLU A 177 15.59 -8.21 14.21
CA GLU A 177 15.04 -9.58 14.28
C GLU A 177 15.28 -10.38 12.99
N ASN A 178 15.84 -11.59 13.11
CA ASN A 178 15.99 -12.59 12.04
C ASN A 178 14.65 -13.25 11.65
N ARG A 179 13.52 -12.53 11.73
CA ARG A 179 12.17 -13.06 11.45
C ARG A 179 11.63 -12.54 10.13
N SER A 180 10.82 -13.36 9.47
CA SER A 180 10.12 -12.94 8.25
C SER A 180 9.13 -11.83 8.58
N VAL A 181 8.90 -10.91 7.64
CA VAL A 181 7.93 -9.81 7.78
C VAL A 181 6.51 -10.31 8.16
N PRO A 182 5.96 -11.38 7.53
CA PRO A 182 4.68 -11.94 7.94
C PRO A 182 4.66 -12.47 9.38
N ASP A 183 5.78 -13.00 9.88
CA ASP A 183 5.86 -13.49 11.26
C ASP A 183 5.92 -12.32 12.24
N GLN A 184 6.73 -11.29 11.99
CA GLN A 184 6.78 -10.07 12.81
C GLN A 184 5.39 -9.43 12.97
N LEU A 185 4.65 -9.33 11.88
CA LEU A 185 3.29 -8.81 11.91
C LEU A 185 2.35 -9.69 12.74
N ARG A 186 2.49 -11.02 12.65
CA ARG A 186 1.71 -11.95 13.47
C ARG A 186 2.01 -11.75 14.95
N ASP A 187 3.28 -11.60 15.32
CA ASP A 187 3.71 -11.39 16.71
C ASP A 187 3.11 -10.11 17.29
N VAL A 188 3.05 -9.03 16.49
CA VAL A 188 2.37 -7.79 16.88
C VAL A 188 0.89 -8.05 17.16
N ILE A 189 0.21 -8.79 16.28
CA ILE A 189 -1.23 -9.08 16.46
C ILE A 189 -1.45 -10.01 17.67
N GLU A 190 -0.57 -10.98 17.90
CA GLU A 190 -0.60 -11.84 19.09
C GLU A 190 -0.41 -11.02 20.37
N CYS A 191 0.52 -10.06 20.37
CA CYS A 191 0.73 -9.15 21.49
C CYS A 191 -0.50 -8.26 21.75
N VAL A 192 -1.16 -7.78 20.70
CA VAL A 192 -2.38 -6.95 20.80
C VAL A 192 -3.58 -7.75 21.31
N LEU A 193 -3.67 -9.03 20.95
CA LEU A 193 -4.74 -9.93 21.38
C LEU A 193 -4.47 -10.65 22.70
N ALA A 194 -3.24 -10.57 23.22
CA ALA A 194 -2.90 -11.17 24.50
C ALA A 194 -3.83 -10.60 25.58
N PRO A 195 -4.39 -11.44 26.46
CA PRO A 195 -5.22 -10.95 27.54
C PRO A 195 -4.41 -9.95 28.35
N THR A 196 -4.94 -8.74 28.53
CA THR A 196 -4.42 -7.80 29.50
C THR A 196 -4.42 -8.53 30.84
N ARG A 197 -3.24 -8.89 31.35
CA ARG A 197 -3.13 -9.29 32.75
C ARG A 197 -3.63 -8.10 33.55
N GLN A 198 -4.87 -8.17 34.01
CA GLN A 198 -5.34 -7.29 35.07
C GLN A 198 -4.45 -7.62 36.26
N GLY A 199 -3.52 -6.71 36.54
CA GLY A 199 -2.63 -6.79 37.69
C GLY A 199 -3.44 -6.80 38.98
N GLU A 200 -2.87 -7.54 39.92
CA GLU A 200 -3.25 -7.73 41.33
C GLU A 200 -3.60 -6.44 42.09
#